data_AF-A0A220S3G0-F1
#
_entry.id   AF-A0A220S3G0-F1
#
_cell.length_a   1.000
_cell.length_b   1.000
_cell.length_c   1.000
_cell.angle_alpha   90.00
_cell.angle_beta   90.00
_cell.angle_gamma   90.00
#
_symmetry.space_group_name_H-M   'P 1'
#
loop_
_entity.id
_entity.type
_entity.pdbx_description
1 polymer ?
#
loop_
_entity_poly.entity_id
_entity_poly.type
_entity_poly.pdbx_seq_one_letter_code
_entity_poly.pdbx_strand_id
1 'polypeptide(L)'
;MHNCYADSVTLTEEQLQAANLQGIGRLRDLREAVALSPELAKVLKAYSAAETKAGQQELLNNLINKWAETDPAYGTGVQFLPPMIKTANEGTALTPSQAGNLLLPVEISEEYKLKIQESLQKIAVLDAFSGERSAVIYVQNANQILSFLDTARATYDKLAGNVYESLLFQTRLQPYLNEIGLKLEGNEFALDYSGVLAKFSEVYAKNPEKAFVDLGEFLAYGKDGGAASADLSALFEQYVYTAKEQGAAENLLALLGEEAVATLSRTNGSSGDDVLRVVGLDSSKNVLLYGGDGNDILIGGSGNDYLVGSSGSDTYRRHRR
;
A
#
# COMPACT_ATOMS: atom_id res chain seq x y z
N MET A 1 14.21 1.57 -9.90
CA MET A 1 14.28 2.44 -11.09
C MET A 1 14.48 3.86 -10.60
N HIS A 2 15.29 4.67 -11.28
CA HIS A 2 15.53 6.08 -10.92
C HIS A 2 14.62 7.00 -11.76
N ASN A 3 14.20 8.13 -11.21
CA ASN A 3 13.47 9.18 -11.91
C ASN A 3 14.31 9.74 -13.10
N CYS A 4 13.66 10.05 -14.23
CA CYS A 4 14.28 10.64 -15.42
C CYS A 4 14.60 12.14 -15.34
N TYR A 5 14.17 12.88 -14.30
CA TYR A 5 14.47 14.30 -14.16
C TYR A 5 15.83 14.54 -13.50
N ALA A 6 16.71 15.29 -14.18
CA ALA A 6 18.02 15.70 -13.67
C ALA A 6 18.00 17.07 -12.95
N ASP A 7 16.98 17.89 -13.22
CA ASP A 7 16.84 19.24 -12.66
C ASP A 7 15.81 19.28 -11.54
N SER A 8 16.14 19.93 -10.42
CA SER A 8 15.27 20.08 -9.25
C SER A 8 14.41 21.35 -9.29
N VAL A 9 13.24 21.28 -8.65
CA VAL A 9 12.36 22.44 -8.47
C VAL A 9 12.65 23.09 -7.11
N THR A 10 12.78 24.42 -7.08
CA THR A 10 12.90 25.14 -5.80
C THR A 10 11.55 25.15 -5.08
N LEU A 11 11.49 24.52 -3.92
CA LEU A 11 10.28 24.39 -3.10
C LEU A 11 10.20 25.48 -2.03
N THR A 12 8.99 25.92 -1.70
CA THR A 12 8.74 26.78 -0.53
C THR A 12 8.85 25.97 0.76
N GLU A 13 8.99 26.65 1.91
CA GLU A 13 9.00 25.98 3.22
C GLU A 13 7.73 25.16 3.47
N GLU A 14 6.56 25.67 3.07
CA GLU A 14 5.30 24.94 3.17
C GLU A 14 5.31 23.65 2.33
N GLN A 15 5.83 23.71 1.11
CA GLN A 15 5.94 22.55 0.22
C GLN A 15 6.91 21.50 0.75
N LEU A 16 7.96 21.91 1.48
CA LEU A 16 8.90 21.00 2.13
C LEU A 16 8.29 20.24 3.32
N GLN A 17 7.16 20.69 3.86
CA GLN A 17 6.45 19.99 4.94
C GLN A 17 5.40 19.00 4.42
N ALA A 18 4.94 19.13 3.16
CA ALA A 18 3.95 18.22 2.58
C ALA A 18 4.49 16.78 2.46
N ALA A 19 3.64 15.75 2.40
CA ALA A 19 4.10 14.38 2.20
C ALA A 19 4.85 14.24 0.85
N ASN A 20 5.89 13.40 0.80
CA ASN A 20 6.69 13.19 -0.41
C ASN A 20 6.88 11.72 -0.73
N LEU A 21 7.02 11.44 -2.03
CA LEU A 21 7.58 10.20 -2.54
C LEU A 21 8.62 10.56 -3.58
N GLN A 22 9.70 9.79 -3.60
CA GLN A 22 10.68 9.90 -4.66
C GLN A 22 10.00 9.56 -5.99
N GLY A 23 10.30 10.35 -7.02
CA GLY A 23 9.83 10.11 -8.37
C GLY A 23 10.34 8.78 -8.91
N ILE A 24 9.56 8.16 -9.79
CA ILE A 24 9.91 6.92 -10.46
C ILE A 24 9.47 6.99 -11.92
N GLY A 25 10.23 6.33 -12.80
CA GLY A 25 9.98 6.38 -14.23
C GLY A 25 10.10 7.81 -14.74
N ARG A 26 9.04 8.29 -15.41
CA ARG A 26 8.98 9.66 -15.98
C ARG A 26 8.35 10.69 -15.04
N LEU A 27 8.18 10.36 -13.77
CA LEU A 27 7.56 11.25 -12.79
C LEU A 27 8.59 11.93 -11.89
N ARG A 28 8.39 13.23 -11.67
CA ARG A 28 9.08 13.98 -10.63
C ARG A 28 8.73 13.45 -9.24
N ASP A 29 9.60 13.76 -8.27
CA ASP A 29 9.25 13.63 -6.86
C ASP A 29 7.90 14.31 -6.59
N LEU A 30 7.09 13.71 -5.72
CA LEU A 30 5.71 14.13 -5.51
C LEU A 30 5.61 15.61 -5.14
N ARG A 31 6.51 16.11 -4.27
CA ARG A 31 6.56 17.54 -3.90
C ARG A 31 6.90 18.46 -5.08
N GLU A 32 7.79 18.05 -5.96
CA GLU A 32 8.12 18.83 -7.15
C GLU A 32 6.95 18.86 -8.14
N ALA A 33 6.31 17.70 -8.37
CA ALA A 33 5.12 17.61 -9.22
C ALA A 33 3.98 18.49 -8.67
N VAL A 34 3.78 18.47 -7.35
CA VAL A 34 2.82 19.31 -6.62
C VAL A 34 3.13 20.80 -6.78
N ALA A 35 4.40 21.20 -6.72
CA ALA A 35 4.80 22.59 -6.89
C ALA A 35 4.48 23.14 -8.29
N LEU A 36 4.46 22.26 -9.30
CA LEU A 36 4.16 22.60 -10.69
C LEU A 36 2.67 22.41 -11.07
N SER A 37 1.88 21.74 -10.24
CA SER A 37 0.48 21.39 -10.52
C SER A 37 -0.45 21.76 -9.37
N PRO A 38 -1.19 22.90 -9.47
CA PRO A 38 -2.14 23.34 -8.45
C PRO A 38 -3.24 22.31 -8.14
N GLU A 39 -3.69 21.56 -9.14
CA GLU A 39 -4.70 20.52 -8.96
C GLU A 39 -4.13 19.34 -8.15
N LEU A 40 -2.91 18.89 -8.46
CA LEU A 40 -2.24 17.85 -7.68
C LEU A 40 -1.98 18.32 -6.24
N ALA A 41 -1.61 19.59 -6.06
CA ALA A 41 -1.44 20.18 -4.73
C ALA A 41 -2.72 20.10 -3.89
N LYS A 42 -3.87 20.42 -4.49
CA LYS A 42 -5.18 20.32 -3.83
C LYS A 42 -5.51 18.88 -3.44
N VAL A 43 -5.26 17.92 -4.33
CA VAL A 43 -5.53 16.51 -4.08
C VAL A 43 -4.63 15.95 -2.98
N LEU A 44 -3.33 16.24 -3.00
CA LEU A 44 -2.40 15.81 -1.95
C LEU A 44 -2.78 16.40 -0.59
N LYS A 45 -3.19 17.68 -0.56
CA LYS A 45 -3.65 18.33 0.68
C LYS A 45 -4.91 17.64 1.23
N ALA A 46 -5.88 17.33 0.39
CA ALA A 46 -7.09 16.60 0.80
C ALA A 46 -6.76 15.18 1.31
N TYR A 47 -5.89 14.45 0.59
CA TYR A 47 -5.45 13.12 0.98
C TYR A 47 -4.72 13.13 2.34
N SER A 48 -3.85 14.11 2.56
CA SER A 48 -3.09 14.25 3.80
C SER A 48 -3.97 14.65 5.00
N ALA A 49 -5.10 15.32 4.74
CA ALA A 49 -6.05 15.75 5.76
C ALA A 49 -7.12 14.68 6.09
N ALA A 50 -7.20 13.59 5.33
CA ALA A 50 -8.17 12.53 5.59
C ALA A 50 -7.83 11.77 6.88
N GLU A 51 -8.77 11.74 7.82
CA GLU A 51 -8.56 11.17 9.16
C GLU A 51 -8.71 9.65 9.23
N THR A 52 -9.33 9.02 8.22
CA THR A 52 -9.61 7.58 8.20
C THR A 52 -8.95 6.90 7.00
N LYS A 53 -8.69 5.59 7.13
CA LYS A 53 -8.23 4.75 6.02
C LYS A 53 -9.18 4.83 4.82
N ALA A 54 -10.49 4.71 5.04
CA ALA A 54 -11.49 4.80 3.97
C ALA A 54 -11.40 6.14 3.23
N GLY A 55 -11.30 7.26 3.94
CA GLY A 55 -11.15 8.59 3.33
C GLY A 55 -9.86 8.73 2.52
N GLN A 56 -8.75 8.14 2.99
CA GLN A 56 -7.51 8.10 2.20
C GLN A 56 -7.65 7.22 0.95
N GLN A 57 -8.28 6.05 1.06
CA GLN A 57 -8.46 5.12 -0.05
C GLN A 57 -9.36 5.71 -1.16
N GLU A 58 -10.41 6.45 -0.81
CA GLU A 58 -11.26 7.15 -1.79
C GLU A 58 -10.47 8.18 -2.61
N LEU A 59 -9.49 8.84 -2.00
CA LEU A 59 -8.67 9.88 -2.63
C LEU A 59 -7.43 9.34 -3.35
N LEU A 60 -6.98 8.12 -3.00
CA LEU A 60 -5.72 7.53 -3.46
C LEU A 60 -5.62 7.43 -4.98
N ASN A 61 -6.67 6.90 -5.62
CA ASN A 61 -6.68 6.75 -7.07
C ASN A 61 -6.59 8.10 -7.79
N ASN A 62 -7.31 9.10 -7.28
CA ASN A 62 -7.24 10.45 -7.84
C ASN A 62 -5.86 11.09 -7.64
N LEU A 63 -5.23 10.88 -6.47
CA LEU A 63 -3.87 11.35 -6.21
C LEU A 63 -2.86 10.75 -7.19
N ILE A 64 -2.88 9.43 -7.36
CA ILE A 64 -1.98 8.71 -8.27
C ILE A 64 -2.20 9.14 -9.72
N ASN A 65 -3.46 9.25 -10.15
CA ASN A 65 -3.80 9.71 -11.49
C ASN A 65 -3.30 11.14 -11.75
N LYS A 66 -3.55 12.08 -10.82
CA LYS A 66 -3.09 13.47 -10.97
C LYS A 66 -1.58 13.61 -10.93
N TRP A 67 -0.90 12.72 -10.21
CA TRP A 67 0.55 12.65 -10.26
C TRP A 67 1.04 12.13 -11.61
N ALA A 68 0.45 11.04 -12.11
CA ALA A 68 0.76 10.50 -13.43
C ALA A 68 0.52 11.49 -14.58
N GLU A 69 -0.55 12.28 -14.50
CA GLU A 69 -0.87 13.34 -15.48
C GLU A 69 0.19 14.46 -15.56
N THR A 70 1.13 14.54 -14.61
CA THR A 70 2.27 15.46 -14.70
C THR A 70 3.37 14.99 -15.66
N ASP A 71 3.32 13.74 -16.11
CA ASP A 71 4.19 13.22 -17.18
C ASP A 71 3.84 13.92 -18.52
N PRO A 72 4.80 14.62 -19.17
CA PRO A 72 4.57 15.23 -20.48
C PRO A 72 4.17 14.25 -21.58
N ALA A 73 4.47 12.96 -21.40
CA ALA A 73 4.11 11.88 -22.32
C ALA A 73 2.84 11.10 -21.89
N TYR A 74 2.11 11.56 -20.87
CA TYR A 74 0.91 10.91 -20.38
C TYR A 74 -0.14 10.74 -21.48
N GLY A 75 -0.71 9.54 -21.60
CA GLY A 75 -1.79 9.29 -22.55
C GLY A 75 -2.38 7.89 -22.47
N THR A 76 -3.67 7.77 -22.77
CA THR A 76 -4.45 6.52 -22.72
C THR A 76 -4.52 5.80 -24.07
N GLY A 77 -3.63 6.13 -25.00
CA GLY A 77 -3.71 5.75 -26.42
C GLY A 77 -3.28 4.32 -26.77
N VAL A 78 -3.38 3.37 -25.83
CA VAL A 78 -3.01 1.96 -26.05
C VAL A 78 -3.93 1.36 -27.12
N GLN A 79 -3.36 0.77 -28.17
CA GLN A 79 -4.13 0.12 -29.24
C GLN A 79 -3.99 -1.40 -29.19
N PHE A 80 -5.11 -2.11 -29.24
CA PHE A 80 -5.12 -3.57 -29.38
C PHE A 80 -5.26 -3.95 -30.85
N LEU A 81 -4.27 -4.65 -31.40
CA LEU A 81 -4.24 -5.03 -32.82
C LEU A 81 -4.05 -6.55 -32.99
N PRO A 82 -4.64 -7.18 -34.01
CA PRO A 82 -4.31 -8.56 -34.34
C PRO A 82 -2.85 -8.70 -34.80
N PRO A 83 -2.17 -9.84 -34.54
CA PRO A 83 -0.83 -10.07 -35.08
C PRO A 83 -0.87 -10.12 -36.61
N MET A 84 0.19 -9.64 -37.27
CA MET A 84 0.33 -9.79 -38.72
C MET A 84 0.53 -11.26 -39.07
N ILE A 85 -0.48 -11.90 -39.66
CA ILE A 85 -0.37 -13.26 -40.21
C ILE A 85 0.16 -13.16 -41.64
N LYS A 86 1.40 -13.61 -41.88
CA LYS A 86 1.86 -13.88 -43.26
C LYS A 86 1.25 -15.20 -43.73
N THR A 87 0.33 -15.14 -44.69
CA THR A 87 -0.19 -16.33 -45.37
C THR A 87 0.84 -16.87 -46.35
N ALA A 88 0.95 -18.20 -46.46
CA ALA A 88 1.96 -18.87 -47.29
C ALA A 88 1.65 -18.83 -48.80
N ASN A 89 0.44 -18.43 -49.20
CA ASN A 89 0.03 -18.32 -50.60
C ASN A 89 -0.66 -16.97 -50.83
N GLU A 90 -0.37 -16.37 -51.99
CA GLU A 90 -0.80 -15.08 -52.53
C GLU A 90 -2.28 -14.71 -52.27
N GLY A 91 -2.58 -14.28 -51.05
CA GLY A 91 -3.90 -13.79 -50.64
C GLY A 91 -3.76 -12.46 -49.93
N THR A 92 -4.58 -11.49 -50.31
CA THR A 92 -4.56 -10.11 -49.81
C THR A 92 -4.60 -10.09 -48.29
N ALA A 93 -3.55 -9.55 -47.65
CA ALA A 93 -3.51 -9.38 -46.21
C ALA A 93 -4.67 -8.48 -45.77
N LEU A 94 -5.46 -8.91 -44.79
CA LEU A 94 -6.45 -8.03 -44.16
C LEU A 94 -5.70 -6.90 -43.46
N THR A 95 -6.09 -5.66 -43.74
CA THR A 95 -5.60 -4.50 -43.00
C THR A 95 -6.06 -4.58 -41.54
N PRO A 96 -5.34 -3.97 -40.59
CA PRO A 96 -5.74 -3.96 -39.18
C PRO A 96 -7.19 -3.50 -38.94
N SER A 97 -7.71 -2.59 -39.78
CA SER A 97 -9.12 -2.16 -39.74
C SER A 97 -10.11 -3.23 -40.22
N GLN A 98 -9.74 -4.02 -41.23
CA GLN A 98 -10.57 -5.13 -41.72
C GLN A 98 -10.62 -6.29 -40.73
N ALA A 99 -9.54 -6.54 -39.97
CA ALA A 99 -9.51 -7.56 -38.91
C ALA A 99 -10.16 -7.07 -37.60
N GLY A 100 -10.09 -5.77 -37.29
CA GLY A 100 -10.75 -5.16 -36.13
C GLY A 100 -12.28 -5.31 -36.13
N ASN A 101 -12.91 -5.23 -37.31
CA ASN A 101 -14.36 -5.43 -37.46
C ASN A 101 -14.83 -6.88 -37.22
N LEU A 102 -13.92 -7.86 -37.23
CA LEU A 102 -14.21 -9.27 -36.94
C LEU A 102 -14.01 -9.63 -35.46
N LEU A 103 -13.27 -8.82 -34.71
CA LEU A 103 -12.97 -9.07 -33.29
C LEU A 103 -14.04 -8.51 -32.33
N LEU A 104 -14.92 -7.63 -32.79
CA LEU A 104 -16.00 -7.06 -31.97
C LEU A 104 -17.32 -6.92 -32.74
N PRO A 105 -18.13 -7.99 -32.89
CA PRO A 105 -19.48 -7.87 -33.41
C PRO A 105 -20.52 -7.96 -32.28
N VAL A 106 -20.48 -7.06 -31.29
CA VAL A 106 -21.58 -6.89 -30.32
C VAL A 106 -21.56 -5.44 -29.85
N GLU A 107 -22.73 -4.81 -29.80
CA GLU A 107 -22.95 -3.52 -29.14
C GLU A 107 -22.43 -3.61 -27.69
N ILE A 108 -21.24 -3.06 -27.44
CA ILE A 108 -20.61 -3.11 -26.11
C ILE A 108 -21.45 -2.22 -25.19
N SER A 109 -21.95 -2.78 -24.08
CA SER A 109 -22.72 -2.00 -23.12
C SER A 109 -21.89 -0.83 -22.57
N GLU A 110 -22.56 0.25 -22.18
CA GLU A 110 -21.89 1.42 -21.58
C GLU A 110 -21.06 1.04 -20.34
N GLU A 111 -21.51 0.06 -19.56
CA GLU A 111 -20.77 -0.49 -18.42
C GLU A 111 -19.40 -1.08 -18.84
N TYR A 112 -19.37 -1.85 -19.92
CA TYR A 112 -18.12 -2.43 -20.43
C TYR A 112 -17.20 -1.38 -21.05
N LYS A 113 -17.75 -0.34 -21.69
CA LYS A 113 -16.96 0.80 -22.18
C LYS A 113 -16.28 1.53 -21.02
N LEU A 114 -17.00 1.76 -19.93
CA LEU A 114 -16.45 2.40 -18.72
C LEU A 114 -15.29 1.58 -18.14
N LYS A 115 -15.47 0.25 -17.99
CA LYS A 115 -14.43 -0.66 -17.49
C LYS A 115 -13.17 -0.67 -18.36
N ILE A 116 -13.34 -0.58 -19.69
CA ILE A 116 -12.20 -0.47 -20.61
C ILE A 116 -11.50 0.88 -20.40
N GLN A 117 -12.25 1.98 -20.34
CA GLN A 117 -11.68 3.31 -20.13
C GLN A 117 -10.90 3.43 -18.81
N GLU A 118 -11.45 2.91 -17.71
CA GLU A 118 -10.77 2.84 -16.42
C GLU A 118 -9.46 2.04 -16.52
N SER A 119 -9.49 0.91 -17.22
CA SER A 119 -8.31 0.06 -17.39
C SER A 119 -7.24 0.76 -18.25
N LEU A 120 -7.64 1.50 -19.29
CA LEU A 120 -6.73 2.32 -20.09
C LEU A 120 -6.08 3.45 -19.29
N GLN A 121 -6.83 4.07 -18.37
CA GLN A 121 -6.26 5.07 -17.45
C GLN A 121 -5.23 4.44 -16.51
N LYS A 122 -5.54 3.27 -15.93
CA LYS A 122 -4.58 2.52 -15.10
C LYS A 122 -3.30 2.16 -15.87
N ILE A 123 -3.42 1.78 -17.14
CA ILE A 123 -2.24 1.50 -18.00
C ILE A 123 -1.42 2.78 -18.22
N ALA A 124 -2.07 3.93 -18.50
CA ALA A 124 -1.37 5.20 -18.66
C ALA A 124 -0.59 5.61 -17.40
N VAL A 125 -1.16 5.37 -16.21
CA VAL A 125 -0.45 5.53 -14.94
C VAL A 125 0.76 4.61 -14.87
N LEU A 126 0.58 3.31 -15.13
CA LEU A 126 1.67 2.34 -15.08
C LEU A 126 2.81 2.70 -16.04
N ASP A 127 2.50 3.18 -17.25
CA ASP A 127 3.47 3.70 -18.21
C ASP A 127 4.27 4.88 -17.63
N ALA A 128 3.62 5.84 -16.97
CA ALA A 128 4.29 6.98 -16.35
C ALA A 128 5.25 6.55 -15.23
N PHE A 129 4.81 5.65 -14.35
CA PHE A 129 5.59 5.15 -13.21
C PHE A 129 6.71 4.19 -13.61
N SER A 130 6.51 3.36 -14.63
CA SER A 130 7.55 2.47 -15.17
C SER A 130 8.57 3.21 -16.02
N GLY A 131 8.16 4.32 -16.63
CA GLY A 131 8.93 5.01 -17.66
C GLY A 131 8.82 4.36 -19.04
N GLU A 132 8.00 3.32 -19.21
CA GLU A 132 7.72 2.67 -20.49
C GLU A 132 6.46 3.22 -21.17
N ARG A 133 6.25 2.89 -22.45
CA ARG A 133 5.07 3.31 -23.21
C ARG A 133 4.41 2.11 -23.89
N SER A 134 3.20 1.81 -23.46
CA SER A 134 2.34 0.77 -24.00
C SER A 134 1.55 1.32 -25.19
N ALA A 135 2.19 1.44 -26.36
CA ALA A 135 1.54 2.02 -27.55
C ALA A 135 0.64 1.02 -28.30
N VAL A 136 1.10 -0.22 -28.51
CA VAL A 136 0.40 -1.25 -29.29
C VAL A 136 0.55 -2.60 -28.60
N ILE A 137 -0.57 -3.30 -28.43
CA ILE A 137 -0.63 -4.64 -27.84
C ILE A 137 -1.22 -5.59 -28.86
N TYR A 138 -0.42 -6.59 -29.27
CA TYR A 138 -0.86 -7.58 -30.23
C TYR A 138 -1.65 -8.70 -29.55
N VAL A 139 -2.90 -8.90 -29.96
CA VAL A 139 -3.84 -9.87 -29.37
C VAL A 139 -4.50 -10.72 -30.45
N GLN A 140 -4.65 -12.02 -30.18
CA GLN A 140 -5.26 -12.98 -31.12
C GLN A 140 -6.77 -13.10 -30.95
N ASN A 141 -7.29 -12.77 -29.75
CA ASN A 141 -8.71 -12.90 -29.42
C ASN A 141 -9.09 -11.99 -28.24
N ALA A 142 -10.40 -11.85 -27.99
CA ALA A 142 -10.94 -11.02 -26.93
C ALA A 142 -10.49 -11.45 -25.52
N ASN A 143 -10.29 -12.75 -25.27
CA ASN A 143 -9.84 -13.23 -23.95
C ASN A 143 -8.43 -12.74 -23.59
N GLN A 144 -7.55 -12.58 -24.58
CA GLN A 144 -6.22 -12.01 -24.36
C GLN A 144 -6.29 -10.51 -24.02
N ILE A 145 -7.24 -9.77 -24.57
CA ILE A 145 -7.49 -8.38 -24.18
C ILE A 145 -7.91 -8.34 -22.71
N LEU A 146 -8.91 -9.14 -22.32
CA LEU A 146 -9.39 -9.18 -20.94
C LEU A 146 -8.29 -9.57 -19.95
N SER A 147 -7.52 -10.61 -20.26
CA SER A 147 -6.39 -11.04 -19.42
C SER A 147 -5.32 -9.95 -19.27
N PHE A 148 -5.04 -9.20 -20.34
CA PHE A 148 -4.12 -8.07 -20.27
C PHE A 148 -4.67 -6.95 -19.37
N LEU A 149 -5.95 -6.57 -19.54
CA LEU A 149 -6.58 -5.53 -18.73
C LEU A 149 -6.63 -5.93 -17.24
N ASP A 150 -6.90 -7.20 -16.92
CA ASP A 150 -6.89 -7.69 -15.55
C ASP A 150 -5.49 -7.69 -14.94
N THR A 151 -4.47 -8.04 -15.73
CA THR A 151 -3.06 -7.95 -15.29
C THR A 151 -2.66 -6.51 -15.02
N ALA A 152 -3.04 -5.57 -15.90
CA ALA A 152 -2.79 -4.15 -15.71
C ALA A 152 -3.51 -3.62 -14.45
N ARG A 153 -4.77 -4.03 -14.23
CA ARG A 153 -5.52 -3.66 -13.02
C ARG A 153 -4.82 -4.15 -11.75
N ALA A 154 -4.45 -5.43 -11.69
CA ALA A 154 -3.76 -6.01 -10.53
C ALA A 154 -2.39 -5.35 -10.30
N THR A 155 -1.68 -4.98 -11.36
CA THR A 155 -0.39 -4.28 -11.25
C THR A 155 -0.57 -2.86 -10.72
N TYR A 156 -1.59 -2.14 -11.20
CA TYR A 156 -1.94 -0.83 -10.68
C TYR A 156 -2.36 -0.90 -9.21
N ASP A 157 -3.15 -1.90 -8.81
CA ASP A 157 -3.64 -2.01 -7.43
C ASP A 157 -2.46 -2.24 -6.45
N LYS A 158 -1.45 -3.02 -6.85
CA LYS A 158 -0.18 -3.15 -6.10
C LYS A 158 0.60 -1.83 -6.02
N LEU A 159 0.70 -1.10 -7.13
CA LEU A 159 1.32 0.23 -7.13
C LEU A 159 0.60 1.17 -6.15
N ALA A 160 -0.74 1.16 -6.17
CA ALA A 160 -1.54 1.99 -5.30
C ALA A 160 -1.35 1.64 -3.81
N GLY A 161 -1.32 0.34 -3.48
CA GLY A 161 -0.98 -0.13 -2.13
C GLY A 161 0.38 0.39 -1.65
N ASN A 162 1.42 0.25 -2.49
CA ASN A 162 2.76 0.76 -2.16
C ASN A 162 2.80 2.28 -1.95
N VAL A 163 2.09 3.05 -2.78
CA VAL A 163 1.97 4.51 -2.64
C VAL A 163 1.28 4.87 -1.32
N TYR A 164 0.18 4.16 -1.00
CA TYR A 164 -0.55 4.34 0.25
C TYR A 164 0.33 4.08 1.48
N GLU A 165 0.99 2.91 1.55
CA GLU A 165 1.86 2.55 2.67
C GLU A 165 3.02 3.54 2.84
N SER A 166 3.60 4.01 1.72
CA SER A 166 4.72 4.95 1.75
C SER A 166 4.33 6.36 2.22
N LEU A 167 3.07 6.76 2.03
CA LEU A 167 2.53 8.04 2.49
C LEU A 167 1.91 7.95 3.89
N LEU A 168 1.58 6.75 4.36
CA LEU A 168 0.79 6.51 5.57
C LEU A 168 1.38 7.22 6.81
N PHE A 169 2.67 7.01 7.06
CA PHE A 169 3.40 7.57 8.19
C PHE A 169 3.76 9.06 8.02
N GLN A 170 3.64 9.60 6.81
CA GLN A 170 3.80 11.02 6.53
C GLN A 170 2.45 11.78 6.64
N THR A 171 1.34 11.06 6.81
CA THR A 171 -0.01 11.60 6.80
C THR A 171 -0.80 11.11 8.02
N ARG A 172 -1.78 10.20 7.85
CA ARG A 172 -2.71 9.78 8.91
C ARG A 172 -2.02 9.25 10.16
N LEU A 173 -0.88 8.56 10.03
CA LEU A 173 -0.15 8.02 11.20
C LEU A 173 0.93 8.96 11.76
N GLN A 174 1.21 10.09 11.09
CA GLN A 174 2.20 11.06 11.55
C GLN A 174 1.94 11.57 12.98
N PRO A 175 0.69 11.87 13.40
CA PRO A 175 0.42 12.33 14.76
C PRO A 175 0.84 11.33 15.84
N TYR A 176 0.86 10.02 15.54
CA TYR A 176 1.34 9.01 16.49
C TYR A 176 2.88 8.93 16.49
N LEU A 177 3.52 9.07 15.32
CA LEU A 177 4.99 9.09 15.24
C LEU A 177 5.60 10.28 15.99
N ASN A 178 4.93 11.43 15.97
CA ASN A 178 5.38 12.62 16.69
C ASN A 178 5.43 12.43 18.22
N GLU A 179 4.77 11.39 18.73
CA GLU A 179 4.75 11.06 20.16
C GLU A 179 5.84 10.04 20.56
N ILE A 180 6.70 9.64 19.62
CA ILE A 180 7.88 8.81 19.91
C ILE A 180 8.91 9.71 20.61
N GLY A 181 9.17 9.41 21.88
CA GLY A 181 10.18 10.06 22.69
C GLY A 181 11.54 9.37 22.61
N LEU A 182 12.50 9.92 23.35
CA LEU A 182 13.80 9.31 23.61
C LEU A 182 13.95 9.11 25.12
N LYS A 183 14.38 7.91 25.52
CA LYS A 183 14.76 7.60 26.90
C LYS A 183 16.19 7.08 26.95
N LEU A 184 16.81 7.19 28.11
CA LEU A 184 18.14 6.64 28.37
C LEU A 184 17.96 5.26 29.02
N GLU A 185 18.46 4.21 28.38
CA GLU A 185 18.54 2.86 28.96
C GLU A 185 20.01 2.52 29.21
N GLY A 186 20.45 2.68 30.46
CA GLY A 186 21.87 2.61 30.81
C GLY A 186 22.64 3.80 30.22
N ASN A 187 23.57 3.52 29.30
CA ASN A 187 24.37 4.53 28.58
C ASN A 187 23.93 4.73 27.11
N GLU A 188 22.82 4.10 26.69
CA GLU A 188 22.34 4.16 25.31
C GLU A 188 20.99 4.89 25.22
N PHE A 189 20.77 5.58 24.11
CA PHE A 189 19.47 6.15 23.79
C PHE A 189 18.57 5.08 23.19
N ALA A 190 17.37 4.93 23.76
CA ALA A 190 16.33 4.06 23.26
C ALA A 190 15.08 4.88 22.91
N LEU A 191 14.31 4.40 21.94
CA LEU A 191 13.02 4.98 21.60
C LEU A 191 12.02 4.74 22.74
N ASP A 192 11.26 5.78 23.09
CA ASP A 192 10.20 5.73 24.07
C ASP A 192 8.83 5.81 23.39
N TYR A 193 8.03 4.76 23.55
CA TYR A 193 6.69 4.65 22.94
C TYR A 193 5.57 4.98 23.93
N SER A 194 5.87 5.47 25.14
CA SER A 194 4.84 5.80 26.13
C SER A 194 3.87 6.88 25.63
N GLY A 195 4.38 7.89 24.91
CA GLY A 195 3.55 8.93 24.28
C GLY A 195 2.64 8.35 23.21
N VAL A 196 3.18 7.47 22.36
CA VAL A 196 2.42 6.76 21.32
C VAL A 196 1.28 5.94 21.93
N LEU A 197 1.57 5.18 22.99
CA LEU A 197 0.58 4.38 23.72
C LEU A 197 -0.55 5.24 24.31
N ALA A 198 -0.18 6.37 24.94
CA ALA A 198 -1.15 7.32 25.47
C ALA A 198 -2.01 7.93 24.36
N LYS A 199 -1.41 8.24 23.20
CA LYS A 199 -2.14 8.79 22.06
C LYS A 199 -3.14 7.82 21.48
N PHE A 200 -2.78 6.56 21.27
CA PHE A 200 -3.73 5.53 20.83
C PHE A 200 -4.86 5.33 21.83
N SER A 201 -4.57 5.37 23.13
CA SER A 201 -5.59 5.28 24.18
C SER A 201 -6.56 6.47 24.14
N GLU A 202 -6.07 7.68 23.91
CA GLU A 202 -6.88 8.89 23.73
C GLU A 202 -7.80 8.78 22.51
N VAL A 203 -7.25 8.33 21.37
CA VAL A 203 -8.03 8.18 20.13
C VAL A 203 -9.07 7.09 20.30
N TYR A 204 -8.74 5.96 20.93
CA TYR A 204 -9.68 4.86 21.16
C TYR A 204 -10.88 5.29 22.01
N ALA A 205 -10.67 6.14 23.03
CA ALA A 205 -11.76 6.68 23.83
C ALA A 205 -12.74 7.56 23.03
N LYS A 206 -12.29 8.19 21.94
CA LYS A 206 -13.11 9.07 21.08
C LYS A 206 -13.68 8.35 19.87
N ASN A 207 -12.89 7.48 19.25
CA ASN A 207 -13.20 6.75 18.03
C ASN A 207 -12.46 5.39 18.03
N PRO A 208 -13.09 4.34 18.58
CA PRO A 208 -12.51 2.99 18.65
C PRO A 208 -12.16 2.39 17.29
N GLU A 209 -13.00 2.63 16.27
CA GLU A 209 -12.78 2.13 14.91
C GLU A 209 -11.50 2.71 14.31
N LYS A 210 -11.34 4.04 14.39
CA LYS A 210 -10.13 4.73 13.94
C LYS A 210 -8.89 4.22 14.68
N ALA A 211 -8.96 4.12 16.01
CA ALA A 211 -7.82 3.64 16.80
C ALA A 211 -7.46 2.19 16.49
N PHE A 212 -8.45 1.33 16.24
CA PHE A 212 -8.23 -0.06 15.82
C PHE A 212 -7.49 -0.11 14.49
N VAL A 213 -7.98 0.58 13.47
CA VAL A 213 -7.39 0.58 12.13
C VAL A 213 -6.00 1.22 12.16
N ASP A 214 -5.86 2.39 12.80
CA ASP A 214 -4.58 3.10 12.88
C ASP A 214 -3.51 2.29 13.61
N LEU A 215 -3.84 1.67 14.76
CA LEU A 215 -2.87 0.88 15.51
C LEU A 215 -2.52 -0.42 14.77
N GLY A 216 -3.51 -1.06 14.14
CA GLY A 216 -3.27 -2.24 13.32
C GLY A 216 -2.29 -1.95 12.18
N GLU A 217 -2.49 -0.86 11.44
CA GLU A 217 -1.59 -0.47 10.34
C GLU A 217 -0.25 0.08 10.84
N PHE A 218 -0.22 0.76 11.99
CA PHE A 218 1.01 1.18 12.65
C PHE A 218 1.89 -0.03 12.98
N LEU A 219 1.28 -1.11 13.47
CA LEU A 219 1.98 -2.35 13.79
C LEU A 219 2.35 -3.13 12.51
N ALA A 220 1.45 -3.23 11.53
CA ALA A 220 1.67 -4.00 10.31
C ALA A 220 2.76 -3.38 9.42
N TYR A 221 2.73 -2.06 9.23
CA TYR A 221 3.59 -1.35 8.29
C TYR A 221 4.69 -0.51 8.96
N GLY A 222 4.66 -0.40 10.28
CA GLY A 222 5.69 0.32 11.04
C GLY A 222 7.06 -0.28 10.81
N LYS A 223 8.06 0.58 10.61
CA LYS A 223 9.46 0.19 10.66
C LYS A 223 10.00 0.35 12.09
N ASP A 224 11.08 -0.34 12.39
CA ASP A 224 11.85 -0.18 13.63
C ASP A 224 11.05 -0.47 14.93
N GLY A 225 11.33 0.28 15.99
CA GLY A 225 10.85 0.05 17.35
C GLY A 225 9.32 0.06 17.53
N GLY A 226 8.56 0.67 16.60
CA GLY A 226 7.11 0.76 16.66
C GLY A 226 6.44 -0.58 16.36
N ALA A 227 6.92 -1.25 15.31
CA ALA A 227 6.57 -2.63 15.02
C ALA A 227 7.09 -3.59 16.10
N ALA A 228 8.29 -3.33 16.65
CA ALA A 228 8.87 -4.18 17.68
C ALA A 228 8.30 -3.94 19.10
N SER A 229 7.38 -2.98 19.28
CA SER A 229 6.89 -2.59 20.62
C SER A 229 5.92 -3.62 21.19
N ALA A 230 6.32 -4.23 22.32
CA ALA A 230 5.49 -5.21 23.02
C ALA A 230 4.26 -4.56 23.68
N ASP A 231 4.37 -3.31 24.11
CA ASP A 231 3.27 -2.59 24.77
C ASP A 231 2.20 -2.17 23.74
N LEU A 232 2.61 -1.72 22.55
CA LEU A 232 1.68 -1.42 21.45
C LEU A 232 1.00 -2.69 20.93
N SER A 233 1.74 -3.81 20.88
CA SER A 233 1.17 -5.13 20.53
C SER A 233 0.13 -5.56 21.55
N ALA A 234 0.38 -5.36 22.85
CA ALA A 234 -0.57 -5.68 23.92
C ALA A 234 -1.84 -4.81 23.82
N LEU A 235 -1.67 -3.52 23.53
CA LEU A 235 -2.80 -2.61 23.36
C LEU A 235 -3.67 -3.05 22.17
N PHE A 236 -3.07 -3.47 21.06
CA PHE A 236 -3.82 -3.96 19.92
C PHE A 236 -4.51 -5.31 20.21
N GLU A 237 -3.84 -6.23 20.94
CA GLU A 237 -4.46 -7.45 21.44
C GLU A 237 -5.71 -7.15 22.28
N GLN A 238 -5.65 -6.15 23.17
CA GLN A 238 -6.80 -5.69 23.95
C GLN A 238 -7.93 -5.14 23.07
N TYR A 239 -7.62 -4.38 22.03
CA TYR A 239 -8.61 -3.89 21.07
C TYR A 239 -9.30 -5.05 20.36
N VAL A 240 -8.55 -6.05 19.91
CA VAL A 240 -9.09 -7.25 19.26
C VAL A 240 -9.99 -8.03 20.19
N TYR A 241 -9.61 -8.25 21.46
CA TYR A 241 -10.48 -8.94 22.41
C TYR A 241 -11.76 -8.15 22.70
N THR A 242 -11.65 -6.85 22.89
CA THR A 242 -12.83 -5.98 23.11
C THR A 242 -13.78 -6.04 21.91
N ALA A 243 -13.24 -5.99 20.69
CA ALA A 243 -14.02 -6.11 19.46
C ALA A 243 -14.71 -7.48 19.33
N LYS A 244 -14.05 -8.57 19.75
CA LYS A 244 -14.63 -9.92 19.78
C LYS A 244 -15.78 -9.99 20.79
N GLU A 245 -15.61 -9.46 21.99
CA GLU A 245 -16.66 -9.42 23.02
C GLU A 245 -17.89 -8.60 22.57
N GLN A 246 -17.67 -7.55 21.79
CA GLN A 246 -18.74 -6.70 21.25
C GLN A 246 -19.33 -7.20 19.93
N GLY A 247 -18.82 -8.31 19.35
CA GLY A 247 -19.26 -8.81 18.05
C GLY A 247 -18.90 -7.90 16.86
N ALA A 248 -17.94 -7.00 17.04
CA ALA A 248 -17.49 -6.03 16.01
C ALA A 248 -16.20 -6.46 15.29
N ALA A 249 -15.55 -7.55 15.73
CA ALA A 249 -14.25 -7.97 15.22
C ALA A 249 -14.21 -8.18 13.71
N GLU A 250 -15.21 -8.85 13.12
CA GLU A 250 -15.27 -9.09 11.67
C GLU A 250 -15.26 -7.78 10.87
N ASN A 251 -16.10 -6.82 11.27
CA ASN A 251 -16.17 -5.52 10.61
C ASN A 251 -14.87 -4.72 10.77
N LEU A 252 -14.29 -4.69 11.97
CA LEU A 252 -13.05 -3.95 12.20
C LEU A 252 -11.84 -4.57 11.47
N LEU A 253 -11.79 -5.89 11.34
CA LEU A 253 -10.75 -6.56 10.55
C LEU A 253 -10.94 -6.33 9.05
N ALA A 254 -12.19 -6.28 8.57
CA ALA A 254 -12.48 -5.89 7.19
C ALA A 254 -12.03 -4.44 6.91
N LEU A 255 -12.26 -3.52 7.84
CA LEU A 255 -11.77 -2.14 7.74
C LEU A 255 -10.24 -2.05 7.81
N LEU A 256 -9.60 -2.86 8.66
CA LEU A 256 -8.14 -2.94 8.74
C LEU A 256 -7.53 -3.45 7.42
N GLY A 257 -8.23 -4.34 6.73
CA GLY A 257 -7.85 -4.84 5.40
C GLY A 257 -6.96 -6.08 5.45
N GLU A 258 -7.11 -6.92 4.42
CA GLU A 258 -6.53 -8.27 4.38
C GLU A 258 -5.01 -8.29 4.48
N GLU A 259 -4.30 -7.34 3.85
CA GLU A 259 -2.83 -7.29 3.87
C GLU A 259 -2.26 -7.00 5.27
N ALA A 260 -2.85 -6.02 5.98
CA ALA A 260 -2.45 -5.71 7.35
C ALA A 260 -2.80 -6.86 8.30
N VAL A 261 -3.99 -7.47 8.15
CA VAL A 261 -4.39 -8.65 8.92
C VAL A 261 -3.44 -9.83 8.67
N ALA A 262 -3.07 -10.10 7.41
CA ALA A 262 -2.15 -11.17 7.05
C ALA A 262 -0.76 -10.95 7.65
N THR A 263 -0.28 -9.70 7.64
CA THR A 263 0.99 -9.32 8.27
C THR A 263 0.96 -9.56 9.77
N LEU A 264 -0.11 -9.14 10.45
CA LEU A 264 -0.27 -9.26 11.89
C LEU A 264 -0.59 -10.69 12.37
N SER A 265 -1.11 -11.54 11.49
CA SER A 265 -1.43 -12.95 11.79
C SER A 265 -0.28 -13.91 11.45
N ARG A 266 0.87 -13.38 11.03
CA ARG A 266 2.02 -14.19 10.64
C ARG A 266 2.67 -14.84 11.87
N THR A 267 2.74 -16.16 11.85
CA THR A 267 3.33 -16.99 12.92
C THR A 267 4.66 -17.63 12.54
N ASN A 268 5.03 -17.56 11.26
CA ASN A 268 6.30 -18.06 10.73
C ASN A 268 7.01 -16.93 10.00
N GLY A 269 8.25 -16.65 10.40
CA GLY A 269 9.12 -15.74 9.69
C GLY A 269 9.79 -16.44 8.51
N SER A 270 10.81 -15.79 8.01
CA SER A 270 11.43 -16.01 6.72
C SER A 270 12.89 -16.44 6.91
N SER A 271 13.74 -16.06 5.96
CA SER A 271 15.19 -16.28 6.03
C SER A 271 15.97 -15.01 6.33
N GLY A 272 15.26 -13.91 6.61
CA GLY A 272 15.84 -12.65 7.03
C GLY A 272 15.11 -12.11 8.26
N ASP A 273 15.62 -11.01 8.82
CA ASP A 273 15.16 -10.42 10.07
C ASP A 273 13.65 -10.10 10.06
N ASP A 274 12.91 -10.73 10.96
CA ASP A 274 11.46 -10.61 11.08
C ASP A 274 10.99 -10.05 12.41
N VAL A 275 9.81 -9.41 12.41
CA VAL A 275 9.10 -9.02 13.63
C VAL A 275 7.76 -9.73 13.67
N LEU A 276 7.67 -10.79 14.49
CA LEU A 276 6.46 -11.57 14.70
C LEU A 276 5.84 -11.24 16.06
N ARG A 277 4.51 -11.23 16.11
CA ARG A 277 3.78 -10.85 17.31
C ARG A 277 2.42 -11.53 17.42
N VAL A 278 2.04 -11.85 18.64
CA VAL A 278 0.67 -12.27 18.94
C VAL A 278 -0.14 -11.03 19.29
N VAL A 279 -1.22 -10.81 18.54
CA VAL A 279 -2.14 -9.67 18.73
C VAL A 279 -3.59 -10.13 18.88
N GLY A 280 -3.79 -11.36 19.32
CA GLY A 280 -5.12 -11.91 19.60
C GLY A 280 -5.98 -12.15 18.36
N LEU A 281 -5.42 -12.09 17.15
CA LEU A 281 -6.11 -12.43 15.90
C LEU A 281 -6.34 -13.94 15.76
N ASP A 282 -5.42 -14.74 16.28
CA ASP A 282 -5.55 -16.19 16.34
C ASP A 282 -6.82 -16.64 17.09
N SER A 283 -7.33 -17.80 16.69
CA SER A 283 -8.41 -18.51 17.39
C SER A 283 -7.93 -19.18 18.68
N SER A 284 -6.62 -19.39 18.81
CA SER A 284 -5.99 -20.02 19.95
C SER A 284 -5.46 -18.97 20.92
N LYS A 285 -5.67 -19.20 22.21
CA LYS A 285 -5.08 -18.34 23.26
C LYS A 285 -3.55 -18.48 23.34
N ASN A 286 -3.03 -19.65 23.00
CA ASN A 286 -1.60 -19.94 23.00
C ASN A 286 -1.15 -20.10 21.55
N VAL A 287 -0.11 -19.38 21.16
CA VAL A 287 0.41 -19.32 19.80
C VAL A 287 1.84 -19.82 19.76
N LEU A 288 2.22 -20.49 18.67
CA LEU A 288 3.60 -20.81 18.35
C LEU A 288 4.11 -19.77 17.35
N LEU A 289 5.12 -18.99 17.73
CA LEU A 289 5.86 -18.12 16.80
C LEU A 289 7.20 -18.77 16.47
N TYR A 290 7.48 -18.89 15.17
CA TYR A 290 8.72 -19.41 14.62
C TYR A 290 9.42 -18.29 13.83
N GLY A 291 10.56 -17.80 14.31
CA GLY A 291 11.35 -16.73 13.70
C GLY A 291 11.92 -17.14 12.34
N GLY A 292 12.76 -18.17 12.32
CA GLY A 292 13.33 -18.69 11.09
C GLY A 292 14.84 -18.50 11.06
N ASP A 293 15.39 -18.07 9.92
CA ASP A 293 16.76 -17.59 9.90
C ASP A 293 16.74 -16.06 9.90
N GLY A 294 17.71 -15.42 10.54
CA GLY A 294 17.76 -13.95 10.70
C GLY A 294 17.81 -13.53 12.16
N ASN A 295 17.94 -12.24 12.42
CA ASN A 295 17.84 -11.70 13.78
C ASN A 295 16.40 -11.28 14.05
N ASP A 296 15.62 -12.17 14.66
CA ASP A 296 14.18 -11.96 14.76
C ASP A 296 13.76 -11.28 16.06
N ILE A 297 12.62 -10.58 16.02
CA ILE A 297 11.93 -10.06 17.20
C ILE A 297 10.61 -10.82 17.36
N LEU A 298 10.51 -11.62 18.42
CA LEU A 298 9.32 -12.41 18.73
C LEU A 298 8.60 -11.84 19.94
N ILE A 299 7.35 -11.42 19.76
CA ILE A 299 6.53 -10.78 20.79
C ILE A 299 5.37 -11.70 21.16
N GLY A 300 5.44 -12.30 22.35
CA GLY A 300 4.36 -13.12 22.90
C GLY A 300 3.17 -12.27 23.38
N GLY A 301 1.99 -12.88 23.36
CA GLY A 301 0.69 -12.35 23.76
C GLY A 301 0.35 -12.59 25.24
N SER A 302 -0.93 -12.47 25.57
CA SER A 302 -1.46 -12.74 26.93
C SER A 302 -1.50 -14.23 27.31
N GLY A 303 -1.24 -15.13 26.34
CA GLY A 303 -1.27 -16.58 26.46
C GLY A 303 0.03 -17.24 26.93
N ASN A 304 0.01 -18.58 26.96
CA ASN A 304 1.22 -19.39 27.13
C ASN A 304 1.82 -19.67 25.76
N ASP A 305 2.44 -18.67 25.17
CA ASP A 305 3.00 -18.74 23.82
C ASP A 305 4.36 -19.43 23.80
N TYR A 306 4.64 -20.11 22.69
CA TYR A 306 5.91 -20.76 22.41
C TYR A 306 6.63 -19.92 21.37
N LEU A 307 7.79 -19.36 21.73
CA LEU A 307 8.58 -18.50 20.85
C LEU A 307 9.86 -19.24 20.49
N VAL A 308 10.10 -19.47 19.20
CA VAL A 308 11.26 -20.19 18.66
C VAL A 308 11.93 -19.30 17.63
N GLY A 309 13.05 -18.66 17.97
CA GLY A 309 13.79 -17.80 17.05
C GLY A 309 14.52 -18.55 15.94
N SER A 310 15.08 -19.73 16.25
CA SER A 310 15.91 -20.54 15.35
C SER A 310 17.31 -19.97 15.07
N SER A 311 17.67 -19.65 13.82
CA SER A 311 19.06 -19.32 13.47
C SER A 311 19.27 -17.81 13.48
N GLY A 312 20.05 -17.28 14.42
CA GLY A 312 20.45 -15.87 14.44
C GLY A 312 20.47 -15.29 15.85
N SER A 313 20.52 -13.96 15.96
CA SER A 313 20.49 -13.25 17.24
C SER A 313 19.10 -12.72 17.53
N ASP A 314 18.25 -13.58 18.10
CA ASP A 314 16.84 -13.28 18.31
C ASP A 314 16.56 -12.53 19.61
N THR A 315 15.54 -11.68 19.59
CA THR A 315 15.03 -10.93 20.73
C THR A 315 13.62 -11.37 21.08
N TYR A 316 13.44 -11.86 22.32
CA TYR A 316 12.15 -12.30 22.84
C TYR A 316 11.57 -11.24 23.75
N ARG A 317 10.37 -10.75 23.41
CA ARG A 317 9.62 -9.79 24.22
C ARG A 317 8.32 -10.40 24.69
N ARG A 318 7.93 -10.01 25.91
CA ARG A 318 6.68 -10.43 26.54
C ARG A 318 6.01 -9.20 27.13
N HIS A 319 4.69 -9.22 27.20
CA HIS A 319 3.96 -8.22 27.95
C HIS A 319 4.42 -8.22 29.41
N ARG A 320 4.73 -7.04 29.94
CA ARG A 320 4.79 -6.85 31.40
C ARG A 320 3.35 -6.67 31.87
N ARG A 321 2.91 -7.55 32.77
CA ARG A 321 1.68 -7.34 33.54
C ARG A 321 1.90 -6.27 34.59
#